data_AF-A0A957XYQ4-F1
#
_entry.id   AF-A0A957XYQ4-F1
#
_cell.length_a   1.000
_cell.length_b   1.000
_cell.length_c   1.000
_cell.angle_alpha   90.00
_cell.angle_beta   90.00
_cell.angle_gamma   90.00
#
_symmetry.space_group_name_H-M   'P 1'
#
loop_
_entity.id
_entity.type
_entity.pdbx_description
1 polymer ?
#
loop_
_entity_poly.entity_id
_entity_poly.type
_entity_poly.pdbx_seq_one_letter_code
_entity_poly.pdbx_strand_id
1 'polypeptide(L)'
;MTRDSGTLQAYLDGALAPDEQADVATHLAGCESCRQQVKALRMAEQQARTLLAGLEPAPAAIPAASAALARLRADIPAAKDSPSMAVWRRLNDMRETISENGLIKQTPLALRLAAIGALVVVLLAGMMSFAPAREAMAQFLGLFRVQQFTVVNIDDLARMRSFEDVLESGILGEPEMIRDLGEEQPVADQNAAAALAGYAVRLPANTPEGTTLEKLTVTQGPYIRLEVDRPTVQMALDMAEVTDVNLPDFDTAAVEVDAAAVVAAEYVVDNPYGERNAGMVLMQAPSPEIDLPPGIDPTTMGEIYLRAVGLPAADAAHLAQTIDWTSTVVIPMAGDMGSYSEVTADGVPALLFEAASPSRRGRERALLWQRDGIVYGLMAWNVTDSGMLQVADSLR
;
A
#
# COMPACT_ATOMS: atom_id res chain seq x y z
N MET A 1 56.15 12.60 33.96
CA MET A 1 55.00 11.70 33.72
C MET A 1 54.45 12.02 32.35
N THR A 2 54.40 11.05 31.44
CA THR A 2 53.83 11.19 30.09
C THR A 2 52.32 10.96 30.17
N ARG A 3 51.53 11.73 29.42
CA ARG A 3 50.10 11.45 29.25
C ARG A 3 49.91 10.23 28.34
N ASP A 4 48.81 9.49 28.53
CA ASP A 4 48.47 8.37 27.65
C ASP A 4 48.05 8.86 26.26
N SER A 5 48.15 7.96 25.27
CA SER A 5 47.88 8.28 23.87
C SER A 5 46.40 8.59 23.60
N GLY A 6 45.47 8.00 24.38
CA GLY A 6 44.03 8.19 24.22
C GLY A 6 43.59 9.60 24.63
N THR A 7 44.15 10.12 25.72
CA THR A 7 43.92 11.48 26.23
C THR A 7 44.47 12.53 25.28
N LEU A 8 45.64 12.29 24.67
CA LEU A 8 46.21 13.19 23.66
C LEU A 8 45.39 13.22 22.36
N GLN A 9 44.76 12.09 21.99
CA GLN A 9 43.87 12.01 20.84
C GLN A 9 42.52 12.70 21.13
N ALA A 10 41.90 12.44 22.29
CA ALA A 10 40.68 13.14 22.72
C ALA A 10 40.89 14.66 22.84
N TYR A 11 42.08 15.11 23.24
CA TYR A 11 42.45 16.52 23.22
C TYR A 11 42.50 17.11 21.80
N LEU A 12 42.99 16.35 20.81
CA LEU A 12 43.03 16.77 19.41
C LEU A 12 41.64 16.82 18.78
N ASP A 13 40.77 15.87 19.15
CA ASP A 13 39.40 15.76 18.63
C ASP A 13 38.42 16.73 19.33
N GLY A 14 38.88 17.49 20.34
CA GLY A 14 38.04 18.41 21.11
C GLY A 14 37.02 17.70 22.00
N ALA A 15 37.24 16.43 22.32
CA ALA A 15 36.32 15.55 23.03
C ALA A 15 36.52 15.53 24.55
N LEU A 16 37.42 16.36 25.10
CA LEU A 16 37.66 16.50 26.54
C LEU A 16 36.79 17.60 27.15
N ALA A 17 36.47 17.47 28.44
CA ALA A 17 35.81 18.54 29.19
C ALA A 17 36.73 19.78 29.28
N PRO A 18 36.18 21.01 29.40
CA PRO A 18 36.98 22.24 29.37
C PRO A 18 38.12 22.29 30.40
N ASP A 19 37.89 21.79 31.61
CA ASP A 19 38.88 21.76 32.69
C ASP A 19 40.04 20.79 32.37
N GLU A 20 39.71 19.61 31.82
CA GLU A 20 40.70 18.61 31.40
C GLU A 20 41.49 19.08 30.16
N GLN A 21 40.84 19.83 29.27
CA GLN A 21 41.48 20.41 28.09
C GLN A 21 42.52 21.47 28.50
N ALA A 22 42.21 22.30 29.51
CA ALA A 22 43.16 23.27 30.08
C ALA A 22 44.34 22.59 30.79
N ASP A 23 44.09 21.48 31.50
CA ASP A 23 45.13 20.68 32.16
C ASP A 23 46.09 20.03 31.17
N VAL A 24 45.55 19.47 30.07
CA VAL A 24 46.36 18.89 28.99
C VAL A 24 47.14 19.97 28.25
N ALA A 25 46.54 21.14 27.98
CA ALA A 25 47.24 22.27 27.37
C ALA A 25 48.42 22.77 28.22
N THR A 26 48.23 22.88 29.54
CA THR A 26 49.27 23.26 30.50
C THR A 26 50.39 22.23 30.53
N HIS A 27 50.05 20.94 30.50
CA HIS A 27 51.04 19.86 30.43
C HIS A 27 51.86 19.89 29.12
N LEU A 28 51.21 20.17 27.98
CA LEU A 28 51.87 20.30 26.67
C LEU A 28 52.82 21.50 26.59
N ALA A 29 52.59 22.57 27.37
CA ALA A 29 53.54 23.67 27.49
C ALA A 29 54.86 23.24 28.18
N GLY A 30 54.80 22.25 29.08
CA GLY A 30 55.96 21.77 29.85
C GLY A 30 56.64 20.50 29.32
N CYS A 31 55.98 19.68 28.50
CA CYS A 31 56.50 18.36 28.11
C CYS A 31 56.78 18.24 26.60
N GLU A 32 58.07 18.20 26.23
CA GLU A 32 58.51 18.04 24.84
C GLU A 32 58.10 16.68 24.22
N SER A 33 58.16 15.60 25.00
CA SER A 33 57.77 14.26 24.53
C SER A 33 56.30 14.19 24.12
N CYS A 34 55.40 14.79 24.91
CA CYS A 34 53.97 14.81 24.58
C CYS A 34 53.67 15.78 23.42
N ARG A 35 54.42 16.89 23.27
CA ARG A 35 54.34 17.74 22.07
C ARG A 35 54.71 16.99 20.79
N GLN A 36 55.75 16.18 20.83
CA GLN A 36 56.16 15.36 19.69
C GLN A 36 55.12 14.29 19.34
N GLN A 37 54.50 13.66 20.34
CA GLN A 37 53.41 12.70 20.13
C GLN A 37 52.17 13.36 19.49
N VAL A 38 51.76 14.53 19.99
CA VAL A 38 50.65 15.31 19.40
C VAL A 38 50.96 15.71 17.95
N LYS A 39 52.21 16.08 17.65
CA LYS A 39 52.64 16.38 16.28
C LYS A 39 52.57 15.15 15.37
N ALA A 40 52.99 13.99 15.86
CA ALA A 40 52.91 12.74 15.12
C ALA A 40 51.46 12.32 14.83
N LEU A 41 50.56 12.47 15.81
CA LEU A 41 49.13 12.20 15.65
C LEU A 41 48.48 13.10 14.60
N ARG A 42 48.77 14.42 14.61
CA ARG A 42 48.29 15.34 13.57
C ARG A 42 48.80 15.00 12.18
N MET A 43 50.06 14.57 12.06
CA MET A 43 50.63 14.15 10.78
C MET A 43 49.97 12.87 10.26
N ALA A 44 49.69 11.91 11.15
CA ALA A 44 48.97 10.69 10.80
C ALA A 44 47.53 10.99 10.36
N GLU A 45 46.83 11.90 11.05
CA GLU A 45 45.49 12.36 10.66
C GLU A 45 45.49 13.03 9.29
N GLN A 46 46.44 13.92 9.01
CA GLN A 46 46.59 14.56 7.70
C GLN A 46 46.89 13.55 6.59
N GLN A 47 47.74 12.56 6.84
CA GLN A 47 48.01 11.48 5.90
C GLN A 47 46.75 10.64 5.65
N ALA A 48 46.02 10.26 6.70
CA ALA A 48 44.77 9.51 6.57
C ALA A 48 43.73 10.30 5.76
N ARG A 49 43.55 11.60 6.04
CA ARG A 49 42.66 12.48 5.26
C ARG A 49 43.08 12.60 3.79
N THR A 50 44.39 12.67 3.52
CA THR A 50 44.91 12.73 2.14
C THR A 50 44.69 11.43 1.39
N LEU A 51 44.89 10.29 2.05
CA LEU A 51 44.64 8.97 1.47
C LEU A 51 43.15 8.73 1.25
N LEU A 52 42.29 9.11 2.20
CA LEU A 52 40.83 9.03 2.07
C LEU A 52 40.30 9.95 0.97
N ALA A 53 40.80 11.18 0.85
CA ALA A 53 40.46 12.09 -0.25
C ALA A 53 40.93 11.57 -1.62
N GLY A 54 41.97 10.72 -1.64
CA GLY A 54 42.41 10.00 -2.85
C GLY A 54 41.60 8.74 -3.17
N LEU A 55 40.82 8.24 -2.20
CA LEU A 55 39.89 7.11 -2.33
C LEU A 55 38.44 7.57 -2.56
N GLU A 56 38.13 8.84 -2.29
CA GLU A 56 36.87 9.45 -2.73
C GLU A 56 36.82 9.44 -4.26
N PRO A 57 35.81 8.77 -4.87
CA PRO A 57 35.65 8.80 -6.30
C PRO A 57 35.42 10.25 -6.74
N ALA A 58 36.11 10.68 -7.79
CA ALA A 58 35.84 11.98 -8.40
C ALA A 58 34.32 12.10 -8.67
N PRO A 59 33.68 13.27 -8.46
CA PRO A 59 32.22 13.45 -8.61
C PRO A 59 31.66 13.12 -10.01
N ALA A 60 32.52 12.73 -10.96
CA ALA A 60 32.18 12.22 -12.27
C ALA A 60 32.14 10.67 -12.39
N ALA A 61 32.43 9.93 -11.31
CA ALA A 61 32.58 8.47 -11.35
C ALA A 61 31.60 7.68 -10.46
N ILE A 62 30.61 8.34 -9.87
CA ILE A 62 29.37 7.67 -9.46
C ILE A 62 28.38 7.98 -10.58
N PRO A 63 28.06 7.06 -11.51
CA PRO A 63 26.93 7.25 -12.38
C PRO A 63 25.74 7.41 -11.44
N ALA A 64 25.13 8.59 -11.41
CA ALA A 64 23.96 8.83 -10.60
C ALA A 64 22.96 7.71 -10.94
N ALA A 65 22.68 6.81 -10.00
CA ALA A 65 21.77 5.69 -10.23
C ALA A 65 20.43 6.21 -10.78
N SER A 66 20.04 7.42 -10.38
CA SER A 66 18.92 8.19 -10.95
C SER A 66 19.09 8.58 -12.42
N ALA A 67 20.29 8.94 -12.88
CA ALA A 67 20.57 9.24 -14.29
C ALA A 67 20.72 7.98 -15.14
N ALA A 68 21.28 6.89 -14.59
CA ALA A 68 21.31 5.58 -15.23
C ALA A 68 19.89 5.00 -15.36
N LEU A 69 19.08 5.09 -14.30
CA LEU A 69 17.66 4.74 -14.30
C LEU A 69 16.85 5.64 -15.25
N ALA A 70 17.13 6.94 -15.31
CA ALA A 70 16.47 7.86 -16.24
C ALA A 70 16.81 7.55 -17.70
N ARG A 71 18.05 7.16 -18.00
CA ARG A 71 18.45 6.70 -19.34
C ARG A 71 17.83 5.35 -19.68
N LEU A 72 17.79 4.40 -18.74
CA LEU A 72 17.09 3.13 -18.92
C LEU A 72 15.60 3.36 -19.20
N ARG A 73 14.94 4.26 -18.46
CA ARG A 73 13.54 4.68 -18.70
C ARG A 73 13.33 5.40 -20.03
N ALA A 74 14.36 6.07 -20.56
CA ALA A 74 14.31 6.75 -21.84
C ALA A 74 14.62 5.81 -23.03
N ASP A 75 15.44 4.78 -22.80
CA ASP A 75 15.83 3.77 -23.79
C ASP A 75 14.88 2.56 -23.82
N ILE A 76 14.04 2.37 -22.79
CA ILE A 76 12.84 1.56 -22.92
C ILE A 76 12.00 2.26 -23.99
N PRO A 77 11.80 1.67 -25.19
CA PRO A 77 10.94 2.26 -26.19
C PRO A 77 9.61 2.47 -25.48
N ALA A 78 9.18 3.73 -25.38
CA ALA A 78 7.91 4.08 -24.78
C ALA A 78 6.90 3.13 -25.40
N ALA A 79 6.39 2.20 -24.59
CA ALA A 79 5.36 1.23 -24.95
C ALA A 79 4.07 2.03 -25.13
N LYS A 80 4.07 2.91 -26.12
CA LYS A 80 2.98 3.83 -26.44
C LYS A 80 1.80 3.07 -27.00
N ASP A 81 2.02 1.83 -27.46
CA ASP A 81 1.02 0.98 -28.07
C ASP A 81 0.92 -0.41 -27.40
N SER A 82 1.29 -0.55 -26.11
CA SER A 82 0.93 -1.78 -25.36
C SER A 82 -0.46 -1.61 -24.76
N PRO A 83 -1.44 -2.49 -25.10
CA PRO A 83 -2.79 -2.43 -24.55
C PRO A 83 -2.81 -2.57 -23.01
N SER A 84 -1.80 -3.22 -22.40
CA SER A 84 -1.66 -3.39 -20.94
C SER A 84 -1.50 -2.04 -20.20
N MET A 85 -0.71 -1.11 -20.74
CA MET A 85 -0.50 0.22 -20.17
C MET A 85 -1.65 1.20 -20.45
N ALA A 86 -2.58 0.85 -21.33
CA ALA A 86 -3.84 1.58 -21.54
C ALA A 86 -4.89 1.21 -20.47
N VAL A 87 -4.84 0.00 -19.91
CA VAL A 87 -5.71 -0.46 -18.81
C VAL A 87 -5.25 0.15 -17.47
N TRP A 88 -3.95 0.11 -17.17
CA TRP A 88 -3.38 0.83 -16.01
C TRP A 88 -3.60 2.35 -16.11
N ARG A 89 -3.52 2.90 -17.33
CA ARG A 89 -3.98 4.28 -17.58
C ARG A 89 -5.47 4.43 -17.37
N ARG A 90 -6.38 3.63 -17.93
CA ARG A 90 -7.84 3.75 -17.72
C ARG A 90 -8.24 3.65 -16.25
N LEU A 91 -7.63 2.73 -15.49
CA LEU A 91 -7.82 2.62 -14.03
C LEU A 91 -7.36 3.89 -13.29
N ASN A 92 -6.26 4.50 -13.75
CA ASN A 92 -5.76 5.78 -13.23
C ASN A 92 -6.38 7.04 -13.87
N ASP A 93 -7.01 6.97 -15.03
CA ASP A 93 -7.58 8.07 -15.82
C ASP A 93 -9.04 8.29 -15.42
N MET A 94 -9.70 7.26 -14.89
CA MET A 94 -10.91 7.39 -14.09
C MET A 94 -10.68 8.22 -12.81
N ARG A 95 -9.41 8.43 -12.40
CA ARG A 95 -8.99 9.41 -11.38
C ARG A 95 -8.90 10.84 -11.92
N GLU A 96 -8.67 11.03 -13.23
CA GLU A 96 -8.37 12.33 -13.85
C GLU A 96 -9.56 12.98 -14.57
N THR A 97 -10.61 12.25 -14.99
CA THR A 97 -11.82 12.86 -15.58
C THR A 97 -12.72 13.65 -14.62
N ILE A 98 -12.33 13.80 -13.34
CA ILE A 98 -12.94 14.77 -12.39
C ILE A 98 -11.98 15.95 -12.10
N SER A 99 -10.83 16.01 -12.78
CA SER A 99 -9.72 16.95 -12.54
C SER A 99 -9.52 17.98 -13.66
N GLU A 100 -10.58 18.47 -14.32
CA GLU A 100 -10.42 19.55 -15.30
C GLU A 100 -10.05 20.92 -14.71
N ASN A 101 -10.05 21.09 -13.37
CA ASN A 101 -9.51 22.30 -12.74
C ASN A 101 -8.37 21.97 -11.78
N GLY A 102 -7.16 22.07 -12.33
CA GLY A 102 -5.88 21.72 -11.73
C GLY A 102 -5.61 22.36 -10.38
N LEU A 103 -5.08 21.53 -9.48
CA LEU A 103 -3.98 21.77 -8.54
C LEU A 103 -4.00 20.61 -7.53
N ILE A 104 -3.17 19.62 -7.83
CA ILE A 104 -2.46 18.63 -7.01
C ILE A 104 -3.08 18.16 -5.66
N LYS A 105 -3.04 16.83 -5.46
CA LYS A 105 -2.62 16.14 -4.21
C LYS A 105 -3.68 15.65 -3.21
N GLN A 106 -4.81 15.05 -3.62
CA GLN A 106 -5.57 14.15 -2.74
C GLN A 106 -6.18 12.99 -3.55
N THR A 107 -5.45 11.87 -3.63
CA THR A 107 -6.00 10.57 -4.05
C THR A 107 -7.07 10.16 -3.01
N PRO A 108 -8.33 9.89 -3.42
CA PRO A 108 -9.39 9.54 -2.47
C PRO A 108 -9.06 8.22 -1.75
N LEU A 109 -9.40 8.15 -0.46
CA LEU A 109 -9.13 7.00 0.43
C LEU A 109 -9.60 5.66 -0.18
N ALA A 110 -10.70 5.67 -0.93
CA ALA A 110 -11.25 4.50 -1.62
C ALA A 110 -10.32 3.94 -2.71
N LEU A 111 -9.54 4.78 -3.39
CA LEU A 111 -8.56 4.34 -4.39
C LEU A 111 -7.28 3.79 -3.72
N ARG A 112 -6.91 4.33 -2.55
CA ARG A 112 -5.81 3.81 -1.73
C ARG A 112 -6.16 2.46 -1.10
N LEU A 113 -7.38 2.28 -0.61
CA LEU A 113 -7.85 1.00 -0.06
C LEU A 113 -8.00 -0.09 -1.14
N ALA A 114 -8.37 0.28 -2.37
CA ALA A 114 -8.33 -0.63 -3.52
C ALA A 114 -6.90 -1.00 -3.97
N ALA A 115 -5.95 -0.05 -3.89
CA ALA A 115 -4.52 -0.28 -4.15
C ALA A 115 -3.84 -1.13 -3.07
N ILE A 116 -4.21 -0.95 -1.80
CA ILE A 116 -3.79 -1.79 -0.67
C ILE A 116 -4.25 -3.24 -0.87
N GLY A 117 -5.47 -3.46 -1.38
CA GLY A 117 -5.95 -4.78 -1.78
C GLY A 117 -5.11 -5.40 -2.90
N ALA A 118 -4.76 -4.62 -3.92
CA ALA A 118 -3.87 -5.07 -5.01
C ALA A 118 -2.44 -5.36 -4.52
N LEU A 119 -1.96 -4.63 -3.51
CA LEU A 119 -0.62 -4.74 -2.93
C LEU A 119 -0.47 -5.99 -2.02
N VAL A 120 -1.52 -6.33 -1.26
CA VAL A 120 -1.64 -7.63 -0.55
C VAL A 120 -1.70 -8.79 -1.54
N VAL A 121 -2.50 -8.64 -2.61
CA VAL A 121 -2.68 -9.63 -3.67
C VAL A 121 -1.39 -9.90 -4.44
N VAL A 122 -0.57 -8.88 -4.63
CA VAL A 122 0.75 -8.96 -5.29
C VAL A 122 1.85 -9.51 -4.36
N LEU A 123 1.71 -9.40 -3.03
CA LEU A 123 2.58 -10.12 -2.09
C LEU A 123 2.19 -11.59 -1.99
N LEU A 124 0.88 -11.86 -1.80
CA LEU A 124 0.28 -13.20 -1.88
C LEU A 124 0.54 -13.88 -3.24
N ALA A 125 0.85 -13.09 -4.27
CA ALA A 125 1.15 -13.53 -5.63
C ALA A 125 2.40 -14.42 -5.79
N GLY A 126 3.24 -14.47 -4.76
CA GLY A 126 4.59 -14.93 -4.90
C GLY A 126 4.83 -16.43 -4.88
N MET A 127 3.88 -17.35 -4.68
CA MET A 127 4.29 -18.75 -4.41
C MET A 127 3.35 -19.87 -4.84
N MET A 128 3.46 -20.30 -6.10
CA MET A 128 3.97 -21.61 -6.53
C MET A 128 3.59 -21.81 -8.00
N SER A 129 4.47 -22.57 -8.66
CA SER A 129 4.05 -23.60 -9.59
C SER A 129 4.77 -24.91 -9.23
N PHE A 130 4.06 -26.03 -9.05
CA PHE A 130 4.56 -27.37 -9.37
C PHE A 130 3.42 -28.37 -9.66
N ALA A 131 3.64 -29.20 -10.69
CA ALA A 131 2.62 -29.93 -11.44
C ALA A 131 2.17 -31.35 -10.98
N PRO A 132 2.65 -32.02 -9.90
CA PRO A 132 2.15 -33.37 -9.57
C PRO A 132 0.93 -33.41 -8.63
N ALA A 133 0.25 -32.29 -8.35
CA ALA A 133 -0.86 -32.23 -7.38
C ALA A 133 -2.27 -32.09 -7.98
N ARG A 134 -2.45 -32.27 -9.30
CA ARG A 134 -3.76 -32.12 -9.96
C ARG A 134 -4.84 -33.14 -9.55
N GLU A 135 -4.50 -34.23 -8.87
CA GLU A 135 -5.45 -35.33 -8.60
C GLU A 135 -5.96 -35.43 -7.15
N ALA A 136 -5.39 -34.67 -6.19
CA ALA A 136 -5.81 -34.74 -4.78
C ALA A 136 -6.66 -33.53 -4.31
N MET A 137 -6.80 -32.50 -5.15
CA MET A 137 -7.34 -31.19 -4.76
C MET A 137 -8.83 -31.01 -5.03
N ALA A 138 -9.58 -32.06 -5.35
CA ALA A 138 -11.05 -31.97 -5.45
C ALA A 138 -11.75 -32.01 -4.07
N GLN A 139 -11.01 -32.23 -2.98
CA GLN A 139 -11.56 -32.40 -1.63
C GLN A 139 -11.07 -31.34 -0.62
N PHE A 140 -10.30 -30.34 -1.07
CA PHE A 140 -9.75 -29.26 -0.22
C PHE A 140 -9.75 -27.90 -0.95
N LEU A 141 -10.85 -27.57 -1.66
CA LEU A 141 -11.03 -26.29 -2.35
C LEU A 141 -11.70 -25.28 -1.42
N GLY A 142 -10.93 -24.77 -0.46
CA GLY A 142 -11.28 -23.59 0.30
C GLY A 142 -10.59 -22.38 -0.31
N LEU A 143 -11.18 -21.82 -1.35
CA LEU A 143 -10.78 -20.55 -1.97
C LEU A 143 -10.69 -19.44 -0.92
N PHE A 144 -9.73 -18.52 -1.05
CA PHE A 144 -9.73 -17.29 -0.28
C PHE A 144 -11.05 -16.57 -0.52
N ARG A 145 -11.81 -16.33 0.55
CA ARG A 145 -13.10 -15.66 0.47
C ARG A 145 -13.18 -14.63 1.56
N VAL A 146 -13.24 -13.37 1.17
CA VAL A 146 -13.42 -12.27 2.11
C VAL A 146 -14.73 -12.48 2.89
N GLN A 147 -14.61 -12.63 4.20
CA GLN A 147 -15.73 -12.72 5.14
C GLN A 147 -15.65 -11.63 6.20
N GLN A 148 -14.44 -11.21 6.56
CA GLN A 148 -14.20 -10.26 7.64
C GLN A 148 -13.17 -9.21 7.22
N PHE A 149 -13.27 -8.05 7.87
CA PHE A 149 -12.31 -6.97 7.74
C PHE A 149 -11.71 -6.69 9.10
N THR A 150 -10.41 -6.47 9.15
CA THR A 150 -9.73 -5.99 10.36
C THR A 150 -8.88 -4.78 10.02
N VAL A 151 -8.90 -3.77 10.89
CA VAL A 151 -8.10 -2.55 10.72
C VAL A 151 -6.84 -2.68 11.56
N VAL A 152 -5.71 -2.36 10.97
CA VAL A 152 -4.42 -2.34 11.66
C VAL A 152 -3.85 -0.95 11.58
N ASN A 153 -3.57 -0.37 12.74
CA ASN A 153 -3.01 0.98 12.79
C ASN A 153 -1.51 0.91 12.48
N ILE A 154 -1.07 1.75 11.55
CA ILE A 154 0.33 1.89 11.16
C ILE A 154 0.84 3.27 11.54
N ASP A 155 2.05 3.33 12.07
CA ASP A 155 2.69 4.60 12.43
C ASP A 155 3.56 5.15 11.29
N ASP A 156 3.98 4.29 10.36
CA ASP A 156 4.90 4.63 9.27
C ASP A 156 4.21 4.63 7.89
N LEU A 157 3.47 5.72 7.64
CA LEU A 157 2.85 5.96 6.33
C LEU A 157 3.90 6.10 5.20
N ALA A 158 5.12 6.53 5.52
CA ALA A 158 6.18 6.64 4.53
C ALA A 158 6.62 5.25 4.05
N ARG A 159 6.67 4.27 4.96
CA ARG A 159 6.87 2.85 4.62
C ARG A 159 5.81 2.36 3.63
N MET A 160 4.53 2.49 4.00
CA MET A 160 3.43 2.05 3.14
C MET A 160 3.51 2.67 1.75
N ARG A 161 3.78 3.98 1.65
CA ARG A 161 3.95 4.67 0.35
C ARG A 161 5.15 4.16 -0.44
N SER A 162 6.28 3.91 0.23
CA SER A 162 7.46 3.36 -0.46
C SER A 162 7.18 1.98 -1.03
N PHE A 163 6.43 1.16 -0.30
CA PHE A 163 6.00 -0.15 -0.78
C PHE A 163 5.00 -0.06 -1.93
N GLU A 164 4.04 0.87 -1.89
CA GLU A 164 3.15 1.19 -3.01
C GLU A 164 3.95 1.60 -4.26
N ASP A 165 4.90 2.53 -4.10
CA ASP A 165 5.77 3.01 -5.19
C ASP A 165 6.60 1.87 -5.82
N VAL A 166 7.04 0.91 -5.00
CA VAL A 166 7.76 -0.29 -5.48
C VAL A 166 6.85 -1.16 -6.34
N LEU A 167 5.61 -1.41 -5.93
CA LEU A 167 4.68 -2.19 -6.74
C LEU A 167 4.30 -1.48 -8.04
N GLU A 168 4.08 -0.16 -7.98
CA GLU A 168 3.77 0.65 -9.15
C GLU A 168 4.98 0.79 -10.12
N SER A 169 6.19 0.49 -9.66
CA SER A 169 7.39 0.59 -10.48
C SER A 169 7.47 -0.44 -11.62
N GLY A 170 6.62 -1.47 -11.59
CA GLY A 170 6.65 -2.59 -12.53
C GLY A 170 7.80 -3.57 -12.27
N ILE A 171 8.46 -3.48 -11.10
CA ILE A 171 9.55 -4.38 -10.69
C ILE A 171 9.15 -5.85 -10.76
N LEU A 172 7.88 -6.15 -10.47
CA LEU A 172 7.33 -7.50 -10.47
C LEU A 172 6.92 -7.99 -11.87
N GLY A 173 7.26 -7.25 -12.92
CA GLY A 173 6.89 -7.58 -14.29
C GLY A 173 5.53 -7.03 -14.70
N GLU A 174 5.18 -7.23 -15.97
CA GLU A 174 3.87 -6.85 -16.50
C GLU A 174 2.87 -8.00 -16.28
N PRO A 175 1.70 -7.73 -15.68
CA PRO A 175 0.66 -8.74 -15.56
C PRO A 175 0.10 -9.11 -16.94
N GLU A 176 -0.10 -10.40 -17.17
CA GLU A 176 -0.90 -10.94 -18.27
C GLU A 176 -2.38 -10.62 -18.00
N MET A 177 -3.01 -9.87 -18.92
CA MET A 177 -4.44 -9.60 -18.88
C MET A 177 -5.19 -10.76 -19.54
N ILE A 178 -5.74 -11.68 -18.74
CA ILE A 178 -6.62 -12.75 -19.23
C ILE A 178 -7.98 -12.16 -19.63
N ARG A 179 -8.47 -11.20 -18.84
CA ARG A 179 -9.67 -10.41 -19.13
C ARG A 179 -9.41 -8.95 -18.79
N ASP A 180 -9.64 -8.07 -19.75
CA ASP A 180 -9.54 -6.62 -19.53
C ASP A 180 -10.66 -6.12 -18.61
N LEU A 181 -10.38 -5.00 -17.93
CA LEU A 181 -11.42 -4.22 -17.25
C LEU A 181 -12.47 -3.79 -18.30
N GLY A 182 -13.73 -4.10 -18.02
CA GLY A 182 -14.83 -3.70 -18.88
C GLY A 182 -15.04 -2.18 -18.87
N GLU A 183 -15.67 -1.68 -19.92
CA GLU A 183 -16.18 -0.31 -19.89
C GLU A 183 -17.38 -0.21 -18.94
N GLU A 184 -17.56 0.96 -18.35
CA GLU A 184 -18.69 1.24 -17.49
C GLU A 184 -19.99 1.21 -18.31
N GLN A 185 -20.92 0.32 -17.96
CA GLN A 185 -22.17 0.15 -18.67
C GLN A 185 -23.35 0.68 -17.84
N PRO A 186 -23.99 1.79 -18.26
CA PRO A 186 -25.21 2.26 -17.63
C PRO A 186 -26.35 1.27 -17.83
N VAL A 187 -27.11 1.03 -16.77
CA VAL A 187 -28.28 0.15 -16.77
C VAL A 187 -29.48 0.87 -16.16
N ALA A 188 -30.68 0.52 -16.61
CA ALA A 188 -31.90 1.24 -16.27
C ALA A 188 -32.40 0.95 -14.84
N ASP A 189 -32.20 -0.27 -14.35
CA ASP A 189 -32.76 -0.75 -13.09
C ASP A 189 -31.96 -1.91 -12.47
N GLN A 190 -32.39 -2.30 -11.27
CA GLN A 190 -31.81 -3.38 -10.46
C GLN A 190 -31.78 -4.73 -11.19
N ASN A 191 -32.83 -5.06 -11.97
CA ASN A 191 -32.92 -6.34 -12.65
C ASN A 191 -31.95 -6.39 -13.84
N ALA A 192 -31.84 -5.29 -14.60
CA ALA A 192 -30.87 -5.15 -15.66
C ALA A 192 -29.43 -5.23 -15.11
N ALA A 193 -29.18 -4.58 -13.96
CA ALA A 193 -27.90 -4.66 -13.27
C ALA A 193 -27.57 -6.11 -12.86
N ALA A 194 -28.51 -6.82 -12.23
CA ALA A 194 -28.31 -8.21 -11.80
C ALA A 194 -28.06 -9.16 -12.98
N ALA A 195 -28.81 -8.99 -14.08
CA ALA A 195 -28.63 -9.78 -15.29
C ALA A 195 -27.24 -9.60 -15.92
N LEU A 196 -26.72 -8.36 -15.92
CA LEU A 196 -25.41 -8.05 -16.49
C LEU A 196 -24.24 -8.42 -15.55
N ALA A 197 -24.43 -8.25 -14.25
CA ALA A 197 -23.39 -8.50 -13.24
C ALA A 197 -23.26 -9.99 -12.89
N GLY A 198 -24.32 -10.79 -13.10
CA GLY A 198 -24.31 -12.22 -12.83
C GLY A 198 -24.57 -12.61 -11.37
N TYR A 199 -25.01 -11.66 -10.54
CA TYR A 199 -25.39 -11.88 -9.14
C TYR A 199 -26.56 -10.98 -8.74
N ALA A 200 -27.20 -11.29 -7.61
CA ALA A 200 -28.29 -10.49 -7.08
C ALA A 200 -27.77 -9.10 -6.66
N VAL A 201 -28.26 -8.06 -7.32
CA VAL A 201 -27.96 -6.66 -6.99
C VAL A 201 -28.96 -6.18 -5.96
N ARG A 202 -28.51 -5.51 -4.90
CA ARG A 202 -29.38 -4.90 -3.87
C ARG A 202 -29.31 -3.38 -3.95
N LEU A 203 -30.47 -2.73 -3.91
CA LEU A 203 -30.58 -1.26 -3.86
C LEU A 203 -31.33 -0.83 -2.59
N PRO A 204 -31.04 0.37 -2.05
CA PRO A 204 -31.71 0.87 -0.86
C PRO A 204 -33.20 1.10 -1.12
N ALA A 205 -34.04 0.55 -0.24
CA ALA A 205 -35.47 0.86 -0.22
C ALA A 205 -35.77 2.21 0.44
N ASN A 206 -34.88 2.67 1.32
CA ASN A 206 -34.97 3.94 2.02
C ASN A 206 -33.67 4.72 1.82
N THR A 207 -33.81 5.99 1.46
CA THR A 207 -32.71 6.93 1.33
C THR A 207 -33.02 8.20 2.12
N PRO A 208 -32.02 9.04 2.43
CA PRO A 208 -32.27 10.37 2.97
C PRO A 208 -33.27 11.15 2.10
N GLU A 209 -34.02 12.06 2.71
CA GLU A 209 -34.95 12.93 1.99
C GLU A 209 -34.21 13.75 0.92
N GLY A 210 -34.83 13.96 -0.24
CA GLY A 210 -34.20 14.67 -1.36
C GLY A 210 -33.12 13.85 -2.10
N THR A 211 -33.06 12.53 -1.87
CA THR A 211 -32.14 11.66 -2.61
C THR A 211 -32.71 11.26 -3.97
N THR A 212 -31.92 11.39 -5.02
CA THR A 212 -32.21 10.91 -6.37
C THR A 212 -31.11 9.97 -6.84
N LEU A 213 -31.47 8.81 -7.40
CA LEU A 213 -30.53 7.94 -8.11
C LEU A 213 -30.20 8.60 -9.46
N GLU A 214 -28.94 9.02 -9.64
CA GLU A 214 -28.49 9.62 -10.89
C GLU A 214 -28.03 8.57 -11.89
N LYS A 215 -27.31 7.56 -11.42
CA LYS A 215 -26.65 6.59 -12.28
C LYS A 215 -26.59 5.22 -11.62
N LEU A 216 -26.87 4.18 -12.40
CA LEU A 216 -26.63 2.79 -12.03
C LEU A 216 -25.78 2.16 -13.13
N THR A 217 -24.61 1.63 -12.76
CA THR A 217 -23.67 1.07 -13.73
C THR A 217 -23.15 -0.29 -13.31
N VAL A 218 -22.74 -1.06 -14.31
CA VAL A 218 -22.04 -2.33 -14.15
C VAL A 218 -20.72 -2.25 -14.89
N THR A 219 -19.65 -2.62 -14.22
CA THR A 219 -18.30 -2.67 -14.79
C THR A 219 -17.75 -4.08 -14.58
N GLN A 220 -17.39 -4.77 -15.66
CA GLN A 220 -16.76 -6.08 -15.56
C GLN A 220 -15.35 -5.93 -14.97
N GLY A 221 -15.06 -6.70 -13.92
CA GLY A 221 -13.74 -6.70 -13.31
C GLY A 221 -12.70 -7.41 -14.18
N PRO A 222 -11.43 -7.04 -14.08
CA PRO A 222 -10.35 -7.68 -14.83
C PRO A 222 -10.07 -9.10 -14.29
N TYR A 223 -9.47 -9.93 -15.14
CA TYR A 223 -8.82 -11.18 -14.75
C TYR A 223 -7.36 -11.05 -15.13
N ILE A 224 -6.50 -11.00 -14.12
CA ILE A 224 -5.05 -10.82 -14.31
C ILE A 224 -4.31 -12.05 -13.84
N ARG A 225 -3.23 -12.39 -14.56
CA ARG A 225 -2.20 -13.33 -14.10
C ARG A 225 -0.88 -12.59 -14.01
N LEU A 226 -0.22 -12.66 -12.87
CA LEU A 226 1.13 -12.10 -12.66
C LEU A 226 2.10 -13.25 -12.42
N GLU A 227 3.17 -13.32 -13.21
CA GLU A 227 4.26 -14.26 -12.98
C GLU A 227 5.45 -13.52 -12.37
N VAL A 228 5.91 -13.96 -11.19
CA VAL A 228 7.04 -13.37 -10.46
C VAL A 228 8.08 -14.43 -10.13
N ASP A 229 9.36 -14.07 -10.28
CA ASP A 229 10.47 -14.87 -9.79
C ASP A 229 10.88 -14.47 -8.37
N ARG A 230 11.38 -15.42 -7.60
CA ARG A 230 11.79 -15.19 -6.21
C ARG A 230 12.83 -14.08 -6.06
N PRO A 231 13.90 -14.00 -6.88
CA PRO A 231 14.85 -12.88 -6.82
C PRO A 231 14.19 -11.51 -6.98
N THR A 232 13.21 -11.39 -7.88
CA THR A 232 12.45 -10.16 -8.10
C THR A 232 11.60 -9.78 -6.90
N VAL A 233 10.91 -10.76 -6.26
CA VAL A 233 10.16 -10.52 -5.02
C VAL A 233 11.10 -10.08 -3.90
N GLN A 234 12.26 -10.73 -3.74
CA GLN A 234 13.26 -10.32 -2.76
C GLN A 234 13.75 -8.90 -3.02
N MET A 235 14.03 -8.55 -4.28
CA MET A 235 14.46 -7.20 -4.65
C MET A 235 13.40 -6.15 -4.32
N ALA A 236 12.11 -6.45 -4.56
CA ALA A 236 11.01 -5.57 -4.20
C ALA A 236 10.91 -5.37 -2.68
N LEU A 237 11.05 -6.45 -1.90
CA LEU A 237 11.08 -6.38 -0.44
C LEU A 237 12.28 -5.58 0.08
N ASP A 238 13.47 -5.81 -0.47
CA ASP A 238 14.69 -5.06 -0.11
C ASP A 238 14.53 -3.56 -0.41
N MET A 239 13.89 -3.21 -1.53
CA MET A 239 13.57 -1.82 -1.88
C MET A 239 12.52 -1.19 -0.97
N ALA A 240 11.59 -1.99 -0.43
CA ALA A 240 10.68 -1.58 0.63
C ALA A 240 11.35 -1.56 2.04
N GLU A 241 12.65 -1.87 2.10
CA GLU A 241 13.47 -2.07 3.31
C GLU A 241 12.92 -3.15 4.26
N VAL A 242 12.25 -4.16 3.70
CA VAL A 242 11.80 -5.38 4.38
C VAL A 242 12.88 -6.46 4.19
N THR A 243 13.93 -6.40 5.00
CA THR A 243 15.16 -7.21 4.78
C THR A 243 15.25 -8.48 5.62
N ASP A 244 14.38 -8.66 6.61
CA ASP A 244 14.42 -9.74 7.61
C ASP A 244 13.32 -10.79 7.41
N VAL A 245 12.80 -10.88 6.20
CA VAL A 245 11.79 -11.84 5.79
C VAL A 245 12.45 -13.04 5.12
N ASN A 246 12.11 -14.23 5.59
CA ASN A 246 12.48 -15.45 4.89
C ASN A 246 11.38 -15.80 3.88
N LEU A 247 11.61 -15.48 2.61
CA LEU A 247 10.73 -15.95 1.55
C LEU A 247 10.72 -17.50 1.54
N PRO A 248 9.56 -18.13 1.35
CA PRO A 248 9.49 -19.58 1.11
C PRO A 248 10.21 -19.97 -0.19
N ASP A 249 10.45 -21.26 -0.36
CA ASP A 249 11.22 -21.77 -1.49
C ASP A 249 10.38 -21.95 -2.76
N PHE A 250 10.65 -21.11 -3.76
CA PHE A 250 10.05 -21.14 -5.09
C PHE A 250 11.02 -20.53 -6.11
N ASP A 251 10.95 -21.02 -7.35
CA ASP A 251 11.70 -20.44 -8.47
C ASP A 251 10.86 -19.33 -9.14
N THR A 252 9.62 -19.67 -9.50
CA THR A 252 8.64 -18.77 -10.11
C THR A 252 7.26 -19.10 -9.58
N ALA A 253 6.42 -18.08 -9.43
CA ALA A 253 5.01 -18.23 -9.08
C ALA A 253 4.13 -17.44 -10.02
N ALA A 254 2.96 -18.00 -10.30
CA ALA A 254 1.89 -17.32 -11.01
C ALA A 254 0.76 -17.07 -10.03
N VAL A 255 0.24 -15.85 -10.00
CA VAL A 255 -1.01 -15.58 -9.29
C VAL A 255 -2.03 -14.90 -10.14
N GLU A 256 -3.23 -15.37 -9.91
CA GLU A 256 -4.42 -15.13 -10.67
C GLU A 256 -5.44 -14.43 -9.79
N VAL A 257 -5.99 -13.35 -10.33
CA VAL A 257 -6.97 -12.52 -9.64
C VAL A 257 -8.13 -12.36 -10.60
N ASP A 258 -9.22 -13.08 -10.33
CA ASP A 258 -10.47 -12.95 -11.08
C ASP A 258 -11.41 -12.01 -10.31
N ALA A 259 -11.40 -10.72 -10.69
CA ALA A 259 -12.32 -9.76 -10.12
C ALA A 259 -13.68 -9.86 -10.82
N ALA A 260 -14.72 -10.14 -10.04
CA ALA A 260 -16.09 -10.16 -10.53
C ALA A 260 -16.56 -8.77 -10.99
N ALA A 261 -17.70 -8.73 -11.67
CA ALA A 261 -18.35 -7.47 -12.02
C ALA A 261 -18.68 -6.65 -10.76
N VAL A 262 -18.55 -5.33 -10.88
CA VAL A 262 -18.90 -4.36 -9.83
C VAL A 262 -20.15 -3.62 -10.29
N VAL A 263 -21.12 -3.49 -9.38
CA VAL A 263 -22.30 -2.64 -9.58
C VAL A 263 -22.16 -1.39 -8.73
N ALA A 264 -22.29 -0.22 -9.35
CA ALA A 264 -22.22 1.07 -8.68
C ALA A 264 -23.52 1.86 -8.86
N ALA A 265 -24.08 2.37 -7.77
CA ALA A 265 -25.25 3.23 -7.76
C ALA A 265 -24.87 4.60 -7.18
N GLU A 266 -24.94 5.64 -8.01
CA GLU A 266 -24.62 7.02 -7.66
C GLU A 266 -25.90 7.79 -7.32
N TYR A 267 -25.90 8.39 -6.13
CA TYR A 267 -27.02 9.16 -5.61
C TYR A 267 -26.59 10.60 -5.33
N VAL A 268 -27.44 11.53 -5.73
CA VAL A 268 -27.34 12.93 -5.30
C VAL A 268 -28.39 13.17 -4.23
N VAL A 269 -27.97 13.85 -3.16
CA VAL A 269 -28.80 14.20 -2.02
C VAL A 269 -28.90 15.72 -1.96
N ASP A 270 -30.12 16.24 -2.08
CA ASP A 270 -30.38 17.67 -1.92
C ASP A 270 -29.89 18.13 -0.54
N ASN A 271 -29.08 19.19 -0.53
CA ASN A 271 -28.57 19.77 0.70
C ASN A 271 -29.19 21.15 0.91
N PRO A 272 -30.38 21.25 1.52
CA PRO A 272 -31.07 22.54 1.69
C PRO A 272 -30.34 23.49 2.65
N TYR A 273 -29.33 23.02 3.38
CA TYR A 273 -28.59 23.77 4.39
C TYR A 273 -27.13 24.07 4.00
N GLY A 274 -26.66 23.64 2.82
CA GLY A 274 -25.28 23.83 2.39
C GLY A 274 -25.17 24.32 0.95
N GLU A 275 -24.04 24.96 0.63
CA GLU A 275 -23.78 25.47 -0.72
C GLU A 275 -23.51 24.38 -1.78
N ARG A 276 -23.37 23.11 -1.36
CA ARG A 276 -23.06 21.97 -2.23
C ARG A 276 -23.97 20.78 -1.92
N ASN A 277 -24.42 20.11 -2.97
CA ASN A 277 -25.17 18.85 -2.86
C ASN A 277 -24.35 17.80 -2.11
N ALA A 278 -25.03 17.05 -1.24
CA ALA A 278 -24.50 15.84 -0.66
C ALA A 278 -24.63 14.70 -1.69
N GLY A 279 -23.95 13.60 -1.45
CA GLY A 279 -24.04 12.47 -2.37
C GLY A 279 -23.49 11.20 -1.78
N MET A 280 -23.88 10.09 -2.41
CA MET A 280 -23.53 8.75 -1.99
C MET A 280 -23.22 7.90 -3.21
N VAL A 281 -22.28 6.96 -3.07
CA VAL A 281 -22.03 5.93 -4.06
C VAL A 281 -22.04 4.59 -3.35
N LEU A 282 -23.02 3.74 -3.70
CA LEU A 282 -23.09 2.37 -3.24
C LEU A 282 -22.44 1.46 -4.28
N MET A 283 -21.40 0.75 -3.88
CA MET A 283 -20.73 -0.27 -4.66
C MET A 283 -21.00 -1.64 -4.06
N GLN A 284 -21.17 -2.63 -4.91
CA GLN A 284 -21.29 -4.03 -4.50
C GLN A 284 -20.64 -4.95 -5.52
N ALA A 285 -19.92 -5.95 -5.04
CA ALA A 285 -19.29 -6.98 -5.86
C ALA A 285 -19.12 -8.28 -5.06
N PRO A 286 -19.15 -9.46 -5.70
CA PRO A 286 -18.69 -10.68 -5.08
C PRO A 286 -17.28 -10.51 -4.50
N SER A 287 -17.04 -11.17 -3.38
CA SER A 287 -15.70 -11.24 -2.80
C SER A 287 -14.76 -11.84 -3.85
N PRO A 288 -13.59 -11.23 -4.11
CA PRO A 288 -12.65 -11.78 -5.08
C PRO A 288 -12.18 -13.16 -4.61
N GLU A 289 -11.99 -14.07 -5.57
CA GLU A 289 -11.37 -15.36 -5.33
C GLU A 289 -9.88 -15.23 -5.61
N ILE A 290 -9.06 -15.65 -4.65
CA ILE A 290 -7.60 -15.68 -4.79
C ILE A 290 -7.18 -17.13 -4.67
N ASP A 291 -6.55 -17.63 -5.74
CA ASP A 291 -5.95 -18.96 -5.74
C ASP A 291 -4.50 -18.83 -5.29
N LEU A 292 -4.26 -19.16 -4.01
CA LEU A 292 -2.91 -19.33 -3.52
C LEU A 292 -2.36 -20.67 -3.98
N PRO A 293 -1.11 -20.71 -4.43
CA PRO A 293 -0.55 -21.98 -4.78
C PRO A 293 -0.10 -22.77 -3.52
N PRO A 294 0.09 -24.10 -3.62
CA PRO A 294 0.28 -24.96 -2.44
C PRO A 294 1.52 -24.63 -1.56
N GLY A 295 1.55 -25.00 -0.28
CA GLY A 295 2.78 -24.87 0.52
C GLY A 295 3.24 -23.43 0.85
N ILE A 296 2.53 -22.39 0.40
CA ILE A 296 2.53 -21.10 1.08
C ILE A 296 1.81 -21.26 2.40
N ASP A 297 2.43 -20.78 3.46
CA ASP A 297 1.71 -20.46 4.68
C ASP A 297 1.10 -19.05 4.59
N PRO A 298 -0.24 -18.90 4.57
CA PRO A 298 -0.90 -17.59 4.53
C PRO A 298 -0.49 -16.68 5.70
N THR A 299 -0.17 -17.27 6.86
CA THR A 299 0.33 -16.53 8.02
C THR A 299 1.68 -15.88 7.74
N THR A 300 2.62 -16.61 7.13
CA THR A 300 3.91 -16.07 6.70
C THR A 300 3.72 -14.89 5.74
N MET A 301 2.82 -15.01 4.76
CA MET A 301 2.55 -13.91 3.83
C MET A 301 1.90 -12.70 4.49
N GLY A 302 1.02 -12.95 5.45
CA GLY A 302 0.43 -11.92 6.27
C GLY A 302 1.45 -11.13 7.08
N GLU A 303 2.43 -11.80 7.67
CA GLU A 303 3.54 -11.15 8.38
C GLU A 303 4.36 -10.24 7.45
N ILE A 304 4.70 -10.73 6.25
CA ILE A 304 5.44 -9.95 5.24
C ILE A 304 4.66 -8.71 4.86
N TYR A 305 3.36 -8.87 4.58
CA TYR A 305 2.48 -7.75 4.26
C TYR A 305 2.44 -6.72 5.38
N LEU A 306 2.23 -7.15 6.63
CA LEU A 306 2.18 -6.26 7.79
C LEU A 306 3.48 -5.46 7.95
N ARG A 307 4.63 -6.11 7.77
CA ARG A 307 5.94 -5.42 7.78
C ARG A 307 6.06 -4.43 6.63
N ALA A 308 5.67 -4.82 5.43
CA ALA A 308 5.74 -3.99 4.24
C ALA A 308 4.85 -2.73 4.34
N VAL A 309 3.73 -2.80 5.06
CA VAL A 309 2.89 -1.62 5.36
C VAL A 309 3.33 -0.83 6.60
N GLY A 310 4.44 -1.22 7.25
CA GLY A 310 5.07 -0.45 8.32
C GLY A 310 4.82 -0.91 9.74
N LEU A 311 4.33 -2.14 9.97
CA LEU A 311 4.32 -2.70 11.32
C LEU A 311 5.73 -3.12 11.75
N PRO A 312 6.12 -2.87 13.02
CA PRO A 312 7.32 -3.44 13.61
C PRO A 312 7.32 -4.98 13.54
N ALA A 313 8.51 -5.57 13.34
CA ALA A 313 8.65 -7.01 13.11
C ALA A 313 7.98 -7.91 14.17
N ALA A 314 8.05 -7.51 15.45
CA ALA A 314 7.43 -8.25 16.55
C ALA A 314 5.90 -8.17 16.53
N ASP A 315 5.35 -6.99 16.25
CA ASP A 315 3.89 -6.76 16.18
C ASP A 315 3.30 -7.45 14.95
N ALA A 316 4.00 -7.36 13.81
CA ALA A 316 3.63 -8.07 12.58
C ALA A 316 3.57 -9.59 12.79
N ALA A 317 4.60 -10.17 13.43
CA ALA A 317 4.64 -11.61 13.71
C ALA A 317 3.54 -12.06 14.67
N HIS A 318 3.28 -11.28 15.72
CA HIS A 318 2.18 -11.57 16.66
C HIS A 318 0.82 -11.48 15.95
N LEU A 319 0.57 -10.40 15.23
CA LEU A 319 -0.72 -10.16 14.57
C LEU A 319 -0.99 -11.20 13.47
N ALA A 320 0.05 -11.56 12.69
CA ALA A 320 -0.06 -12.58 11.66
C ALA A 320 -0.53 -13.95 12.20
N GLN A 321 -0.15 -14.32 13.41
CA GLN A 321 -0.58 -15.58 14.05
C GLN A 321 -2.03 -15.52 14.56
N THR A 322 -2.59 -14.33 14.76
CA THR A 322 -3.94 -14.14 15.31
C THR A 322 -5.02 -13.98 14.23
N ILE A 323 -4.63 -13.59 13.01
CA ILE A 323 -5.55 -13.34 11.90
C ILE A 323 -5.78 -14.64 11.12
N ASP A 324 -7.05 -14.94 10.82
CA ASP A 324 -7.39 -15.94 9.81
C ASP A 324 -7.26 -15.31 8.42
N TRP A 325 -6.08 -15.46 7.83
CA TRP A 325 -5.74 -14.89 6.53
C TRP A 325 -6.55 -15.47 5.37
N THR A 326 -7.21 -16.61 5.55
CA THR A 326 -8.02 -17.24 4.49
C THR A 326 -9.38 -16.56 4.30
N SER A 327 -9.83 -15.81 5.31
CA SER A 327 -11.15 -15.17 5.32
C SER A 327 -11.14 -13.68 5.71
N THR A 328 -9.99 -13.14 6.09
CA THR A 328 -9.89 -11.78 6.65
C THR A 328 -9.05 -10.87 5.76
N VAL A 329 -9.63 -9.74 5.36
CA VAL A 329 -8.91 -8.66 4.70
C VAL A 329 -8.40 -7.69 5.76
N VAL A 330 -7.11 -7.39 5.67
CA VAL A 330 -6.39 -6.53 6.60
C VAL A 330 -6.22 -5.14 6.00
N ILE A 331 -6.85 -4.15 6.61
CA ILE A 331 -6.85 -2.75 6.17
C ILE A 331 -5.85 -1.97 7.03
N PRO A 332 -4.71 -1.53 6.46
CA PRO A 332 -3.77 -0.68 7.16
C PRO A 332 -4.33 0.74 7.19
N MET A 333 -4.30 1.35 8.37
CA MET A 333 -4.73 2.73 8.58
C MET A 333 -3.64 3.50 9.30
N ALA A 334 -3.16 4.57 8.66
CA ALA A 334 -2.33 5.55 9.36
C ALA A 334 -3.21 6.60 10.04
N GLY A 335 -2.74 7.13 11.18
CA GLY A 335 -3.51 8.10 11.98
C GLY A 335 -3.83 9.41 11.25
N ASP A 336 -3.14 9.74 10.17
CA ASP A 336 -3.42 10.92 9.33
C ASP A 336 -4.45 10.66 8.22
N MET A 337 -4.82 9.41 7.97
CA MET A 337 -5.82 9.03 6.96
C MET A 337 -7.24 9.27 7.45
N GLY A 338 -7.48 9.12 8.75
CA GLY A 338 -8.80 9.25 9.34
C GLY A 338 -8.96 8.48 10.64
N SER A 339 -10.22 8.31 11.01
CA SER A 339 -10.62 7.40 12.09
C SER A 339 -11.51 6.30 11.53
N TYR A 340 -11.66 5.23 12.31
CA TYR A 340 -12.67 4.21 12.08
C TYR A 340 -13.46 3.91 13.34
N SER A 341 -14.63 3.32 13.15
CA SER A 341 -15.43 2.72 14.20
C SER A 341 -16.09 1.45 13.68
N GLU A 342 -16.23 0.47 14.56
CA GLU A 342 -17.06 -0.70 14.30
C GLU A 342 -18.53 -0.33 14.52
N VAL A 343 -19.36 -0.62 13.54
CA VAL A 343 -20.80 -0.36 13.56
C VAL A 343 -21.55 -1.61 13.08
N THR A 344 -22.87 -1.59 13.16
CA THR A 344 -23.71 -2.62 12.53
C THR A 344 -24.42 -1.99 11.35
N ALA A 345 -24.33 -2.62 10.19
CA ALA A 345 -25.01 -2.20 8.97
C ALA A 345 -25.54 -3.44 8.27
N ASP A 346 -26.77 -3.36 7.75
CA ASP A 346 -27.44 -4.50 7.11
C ASP A 346 -27.43 -5.73 8.03
N GLY A 347 -27.64 -5.51 9.34
CA GLY A 347 -27.66 -6.55 10.37
C GLY A 347 -26.35 -7.31 10.61
N VAL A 348 -25.24 -6.89 9.99
CA VAL A 348 -23.91 -7.53 10.13
C VAL A 348 -22.86 -6.52 10.63
N PRO A 349 -21.73 -7.00 11.18
CA PRO A 349 -20.61 -6.12 11.52
C PRO A 349 -20.08 -5.35 10.31
N ALA A 350 -19.79 -4.07 10.50
CA ALA A 350 -19.34 -3.15 9.47
C ALA A 350 -18.27 -2.19 10.01
N LEU A 351 -17.46 -1.65 9.11
CA LEU A 351 -16.46 -0.63 9.42
C LEU A 351 -16.91 0.71 8.84
N LEU A 352 -17.06 1.72 9.70
CA LEU A 352 -17.29 3.11 9.30
C LEU A 352 -15.98 3.88 9.39
N PHE A 353 -15.55 4.43 8.26
CA PHE A 353 -14.37 5.27 8.10
C PHE A 353 -14.77 6.73 7.97
N GLU A 354 -14.06 7.62 8.67
CA GLU A 354 -14.20 9.06 8.56
C GLU A 354 -12.84 9.68 8.19
N ALA A 355 -12.81 10.44 7.09
CA ALA A 355 -11.57 11.07 6.65
C ALA A 355 -11.08 12.13 7.65
N ALA A 356 -9.76 12.19 7.89
CA ALA A 356 -9.17 13.14 8.83
C ALA A 356 -9.39 14.61 8.43
N SER A 357 -9.57 14.88 7.14
CA SER A 357 -9.82 16.21 6.60
C SER A 357 -10.93 16.18 5.56
N PRO A 358 -11.78 17.22 5.51
CA PRO A 358 -12.78 17.33 4.46
C PRO A 358 -12.12 17.53 3.08
N SER A 359 -12.71 16.92 2.07
CA SER A 359 -12.31 17.08 0.66
C SER A 359 -13.02 18.28 0.02
N ARG A 360 -12.78 18.49 -1.29
CA ARG A 360 -13.56 19.47 -2.08
C ARG A 360 -15.06 19.16 -2.11
N ARG A 361 -15.47 17.91 -1.88
CA ARG A 361 -16.87 17.48 -1.80
C ARG A 361 -17.45 17.62 -0.39
N GLY A 362 -16.61 17.94 0.61
CA GLY A 362 -16.99 18.13 2.00
C GLY A 362 -16.48 16.98 2.87
N ARG A 363 -17.19 16.69 3.96
CA ARG A 363 -16.75 15.63 4.89
C ARG A 363 -17.05 14.25 4.29
N GLU A 364 -15.99 13.52 3.97
CA GLU A 364 -16.07 12.18 3.35
C GLU A 364 -16.09 11.08 4.40
N ARG A 365 -16.96 10.09 4.14
CA ARG A 365 -17.14 8.90 4.97
C ARG A 365 -17.31 7.69 4.07
N ALA A 366 -16.92 6.52 4.58
CA ALA A 366 -17.10 5.26 3.89
C ALA A 366 -17.58 4.19 4.88
N LEU A 367 -18.57 3.40 4.48
CA LEU A 367 -19.03 2.25 5.22
C LEU A 367 -18.68 1.00 4.41
N LEU A 368 -18.02 0.03 5.03
CA LEU A 368 -17.57 -1.21 4.42
C LEU A 368 -18.11 -2.40 5.20
N TRP A 369 -18.77 -3.33 4.52
CA TRP A 369 -19.26 -4.56 5.14
C TRP A 369 -19.34 -5.68 4.11
N GLN A 370 -19.48 -6.90 4.61
CA GLN A 370 -19.67 -8.09 3.79
C GLN A 370 -20.94 -8.79 4.24
N ARG A 371 -21.74 -9.22 3.26
CA ARG A 371 -22.93 -10.03 3.53
C ARG A 371 -23.17 -11.01 2.39
N ASP A 372 -23.40 -12.28 2.74
CA ASP A 372 -23.80 -13.33 1.80
C ASP A 372 -22.85 -13.50 0.60
N GLY A 373 -21.54 -13.30 0.81
CA GLY A 373 -20.52 -13.41 -0.24
C GLY A 373 -20.27 -12.13 -1.04
N ILE A 374 -21.07 -11.08 -0.82
CA ILE A 374 -20.95 -9.78 -1.49
C ILE A 374 -20.30 -8.78 -0.54
N VAL A 375 -19.28 -8.07 -1.02
CA VAL A 375 -18.68 -6.93 -0.35
C VAL A 375 -19.42 -5.67 -0.79
N TYR A 376 -19.79 -4.83 0.18
CA TYR A 376 -20.46 -3.56 -0.04
C TYR A 376 -19.59 -2.42 0.45
N GLY A 377 -19.49 -1.37 -0.37
CA GLY A 377 -18.89 -0.10 -0.01
C GLY A 377 -19.90 1.02 -0.22
N LEU A 378 -20.25 1.76 0.81
CA LEU A 378 -21.05 2.97 0.71
C LEU A 378 -20.18 4.18 1.03
N MET A 379 -19.81 4.93 0.00
CA MET A 379 -19.13 6.21 0.16
C MET A 379 -20.15 7.32 0.23
N ALA A 380 -19.91 8.32 1.09
CA ALA A 380 -20.76 9.50 1.16
C ALA A 380 -19.97 10.76 1.47
N TRP A 381 -20.49 11.90 1.01
CA TRP A 381 -20.00 13.22 1.38
C TRP A 381 -21.15 14.11 1.84
N ASN A 382 -20.94 14.79 2.97
CA ASN A 382 -21.96 15.62 3.63
C ASN A 382 -23.26 14.86 4.00
N VAL A 383 -23.18 13.54 4.19
CA VAL A 383 -24.26 12.70 4.71
C VAL A 383 -23.92 12.28 6.14
N THR A 384 -24.93 12.24 7.02
CA THR A 384 -24.76 11.81 8.41
C THR A 384 -24.57 10.29 8.52
N ASP A 385 -23.98 9.83 9.62
CA ASP A 385 -23.78 8.39 9.85
C ASP A 385 -25.13 7.66 9.89
N SER A 386 -26.12 8.26 10.53
CA SER A 386 -27.49 7.75 10.54
C SER A 386 -28.10 7.59 9.15
N GLY A 387 -27.81 8.51 8.22
CA GLY A 387 -28.27 8.42 6.84
C GLY A 387 -27.61 7.27 6.09
N MET A 388 -26.30 7.07 6.28
CA MET A 388 -25.57 5.95 5.68
C MET A 388 -26.05 4.59 6.21
N LEU A 389 -26.24 4.48 7.53
CA LEU A 389 -26.74 3.25 8.16
C LEU A 389 -28.16 2.94 7.73
N GLN A 390 -29.04 3.94 7.62
CA GLN A 390 -30.39 3.77 7.10
C GLN A 390 -30.39 3.22 5.66
N VAL A 391 -29.49 3.72 4.81
CA VAL A 391 -29.32 3.21 3.43
C VAL A 391 -28.92 1.74 3.46
N ALA A 392 -27.88 1.40 4.22
CA ALA A 392 -27.37 0.03 4.34
C ALA A 392 -28.43 -0.94 4.89
N ASP A 393 -29.14 -0.57 5.95
CA ASP A 393 -30.19 -1.38 6.58
C ASP A 393 -31.44 -1.57 5.69
N SER A 394 -31.57 -0.76 4.64
CA SER A 394 -32.72 -0.81 3.73
C SER A 394 -32.44 -1.55 2.42
N LEU A 395 -31.23 -2.08 2.23
CA LEU A 395 -30.86 -2.80 1.01
C LEU A 395 -31.74 -4.04 0.82
N ARG A 396 -32.29 -4.20 -0.39
CA ARG A 396 -33.15 -5.33 -0.75
C ARG A 396 -32.90 -5.84 -2.16
#